data_AF-A0A137Q1T8-F1
#
_entry.id   AF-A0A137Q1T8-F1
#
_cell.length_a   1.000
_cell.length_b   1.000
_cell.length_c   1.000
_cell.angle_alpha   90.00
_cell.angle_beta   90.00
_cell.angle_gamma   90.00
#
_symmetry.space_group_name_H-M   'P 1'
#
loop_
_entity.id
_entity.type
_entity.pdbx_description
1 polymer ?
#
loop_
_entity_poly.entity_id
_entity_poly.type
_entity_poly.pdbx_seq_one_letter_code
_entity_poly.pdbx_strand_id
1 'polypeptide(L)'
;MKDANMDHRQDLILSDPFCSANPKNQRDGRWSRLRVVEPVERDYSAVVKQQFSEGWKHPHKRKPRIKVIFRIISPPSFHIPYYQYRSVLFPALSRFQIKLNM
;
A
#
# COMPACT_ATOMS: atom_id res chain seq x y z
N MET A 1 -14.06 -13.46 33.17
CA MET A 1 -14.49 -13.76 31.79
C MET A 1 -14.21 -12.54 30.91
N LYS A 2 -12.95 -12.33 30.51
CA LYS A 2 -12.55 -11.19 29.65
C LYS A 2 -11.56 -11.61 28.55
N ASP A 3 -11.62 -12.89 28.14
CA ASP A 3 -10.49 -13.51 27.44
C ASP A 3 -10.81 -13.91 25.99
N ALA A 4 -12.08 -13.86 25.56
CA ALA A 4 -12.48 -14.29 24.22
C ALA A 4 -12.18 -13.28 23.08
N ASN A 5 -11.84 -12.02 23.39
CA ASN A 5 -11.63 -10.97 22.37
C ASN A 5 -10.14 -10.74 22.02
N MET A 6 -9.21 -11.31 22.80
CA MET A 6 -7.77 -11.25 22.51
C MET A 6 -7.36 -12.29 21.45
N ASP A 7 -7.92 -13.50 21.53
CA ASP A 7 -7.58 -14.63 20.65
C ASP A 7 -7.83 -14.31 19.16
N HIS A 8 -9.02 -13.83 18.81
CA HIS A 8 -9.37 -13.53 17.41
C HIS A 8 -8.49 -12.47 16.75
N ARG A 9 -7.97 -11.51 17.53
CA ARG A 9 -7.07 -10.48 16.99
C ARG A 9 -5.68 -11.03 16.73
N GLN A 10 -5.22 -11.96 17.56
CA GLN A 10 -3.93 -12.62 17.40
C GLN A 10 -3.96 -13.58 16.21
N ASP A 11 -5.05 -14.31 15.99
CA ASP A 11 -5.25 -15.17 14.81
C ASP A 11 -5.22 -14.39 13.49
N LEU A 12 -5.83 -13.19 13.46
CA LEU A 12 -5.81 -12.29 12.30
C LEU A 12 -4.43 -11.69 12.01
N ILE A 13 -3.59 -11.54 13.03
CA ILE A 13 -2.21 -11.05 12.90
C ILE A 13 -1.28 -12.20 12.47
N LEU A 14 -1.47 -13.40 13.02
CA LEU A 14 -0.72 -14.62 12.67
C LEU A 14 -1.01 -15.12 11.25
N SER A 15 -2.25 -14.91 10.77
CA SER A 15 -2.68 -15.26 9.41
C SER A 15 -2.37 -14.19 8.36
N ASP A 16 -1.92 -12.99 8.75
CA ASP A 16 -1.49 -11.95 7.81
C ASP A 16 -0.05 -12.23 7.34
N PRO A 17 0.16 -12.63 6.06
CA PRO A 17 1.50 -12.93 5.55
C PRO A 17 2.41 -11.69 5.56
N PHE A 18 1.85 -10.49 5.75
CA PHE A 18 2.61 -9.26 5.91
C PHE A 18 3.28 -9.15 7.28
N CYS A 19 2.56 -9.54 8.33
CA CYS A 19 3.01 -9.44 9.71
C CYS A 19 4.05 -10.53 10.02
N SER A 20 3.90 -11.71 9.42
CA SER A 20 4.88 -12.80 9.53
C SER A 20 6.17 -12.54 8.75
N ALA A 21 6.12 -11.79 7.64
CA ALA A 21 7.29 -11.48 6.82
C ALA A 21 8.17 -10.33 7.36
N ASN A 22 7.70 -9.53 8.32
CA ASN A 22 8.48 -8.46 8.95
C ASN A 22 8.27 -8.46 10.47
N PRO A 23 9.28 -8.85 11.28
CA PRO A 23 9.16 -8.95 12.74
C PRO A 23 8.70 -7.66 13.43
N LYS A 24 8.96 -6.48 12.83
CA LYS A 24 8.50 -5.19 13.38
C LYS A 24 6.98 -4.98 13.27
N ASN A 25 6.31 -5.73 12.40
CA ASN A 25 4.88 -5.58 12.11
C ASN A 25 4.01 -6.60 12.86
N GLN A 26 4.61 -7.47 13.68
CA GLN A 26 3.92 -8.49 14.47
C GLN A 26 2.89 -7.95 15.48
N ARG A 27 2.91 -6.66 15.81
CA ARG A 27 2.05 -6.08 16.86
C ARG A 27 0.85 -5.31 16.31
N ASP A 28 1.00 -4.64 15.16
CA ASP A 28 0.07 -3.61 14.70
C ASP A 28 -0.76 -4.02 13.47
N GLY A 29 -0.63 -5.27 13.01
CA GLY A 29 -1.46 -5.85 11.95
C GLY A 29 -1.42 -5.05 10.64
N ARG A 30 -2.53 -5.07 9.91
CA ARG A 30 -2.72 -4.37 8.62
C ARG A 30 -2.40 -2.86 8.66
N TRP A 31 -2.53 -2.20 9.81
CA TRP A 31 -2.34 -0.74 9.93
C TRP A 31 -0.88 -0.31 9.95
N SER A 32 0.03 -1.19 10.37
CA SER A 32 1.50 -1.00 10.24
C SER A 32 1.97 -0.76 8.80
N ARG A 33 1.12 -1.09 7.81
CA ARG A 33 1.39 -0.94 6.38
C ARG A 33 1.25 0.50 5.91
N LEU A 34 0.65 1.38 6.69
CA LEU A 34 0.36 2.74 6.25
C LEU A 34 1.48 3.68 6.70
N ARG A 35 2.28 4.15 5.74
CA ARG A 35 3.23 5.24 5.96
C ARG A 35 2.57 6.55 5.54
N VAL A 36 2.55 7.54 6.42
CA VAL A 36 2.14 8.90 6.02
C VAL A 36 3.12 9.44 4.99
N VAL A 37 2.60 10.02 3.91
CA VAL A 37 3.40 10.77 2.94
C VAL A 37 3.35 12.24 3.35
N GLU A 38 4.49 12.78 3.74
CA GLU A 38 4.56 14.16 4.20
C GLU A 38 4.42 15.16 3.05
N PRO A 39 3.81 16.34 3.25
CA PRO A 39 3.64 17.35 2.20
C PRO A 39 4.93 17.84 1.54
N VAL A 40 6.06 17.71 2.25
CA VAL A 40 7.40 18.05 1.75
C VAL A 40 7.94 16.99 0.78
N GLU A 41 7.43 15.76 0.82
CA GLU A 41 7.86 14.70 -0.08
C GLU A 41 7.40 14.99 -1.50
N ARG A 42 8.30 14.79 -2.48
CA ARG A 42 7.99 14.96 -3.90
C ARG A 42 6.76 14.14 -4.30
N ASP A 43 6.65 12.92 -3.77
CA ASP A 43 5.54 11.99 -4.00
C ASP A 43 4.18 12.59 -3.61
N TYR A 44 4.11 13.38 -2.53
CA TYR A 44 2.89 14.05 -2.12
C TYR A 44 2.38 14.99 -3.21
N SER A 45 3.26 15.87 -3.70
CA SER A 45 2.90 16.86 -4.72
C SER A 45 2.44 16.20 -6.02
N ALA A 46 3.08 15.11 -6.43
CA ALA A 46 2.73 14.35 -7.63
C ALA A 46 1.34 13.70 -7.49
N VAL A 47 1.09 13.00 -6.39
CA VAL A 47 -0.21 12.34 -6.14
C VAL A 47 -1.34 13.37 -6.05
N VAL A 48 -1.15 14.46 -5.32
CA VAL A 48 -2.18 15.50 -5.14
C VAL A 48 -2.52 16.20 -6.45
N LYS A 49 -1.50 16.63 -7.20
CA LYS A 49 -1.71 17.40 -8.43
C LYS A 49 -2.16 16.51 -9.57
N GLN A 50 -1.43 15.44 -9.86
CA GLN A 50 -1.67 14.66 -11.07
C GLN A 50 -2.80 13.66 -10.91
N GLN A 51 -2.92 13.00 -9.76
CA GLN A 51 -3.88 11.90 -9.64
C GLN A 51 -5.22 12.37 -9.07
N PHE A 52 -5.18 13.09 -7.95
CA PHE A 52 -6.42 13.52 -7.30
C PHE A 52 -7.05 14.73 -7.98
N SER A 53 -6.24 15.75 -8.29
CA SER A 53 -6.78 17.01 -8.80
C SER A 53 -7.24 16.92 -10.25
N GLU A 54 -6.49 16.27 -11.12
CA GLU A 54 -6.88 16.05 -12.52
C GLU A 54 -7.94 14.94 -12.64
N GLY A 55 -7.90 13.93 -11.76
CA GLY A 55 -8.91 12.86 -11.73
C GLY A 55 -10.29 13.32 -11.25
N TRP A 56 -10.42 14.50 -10.65
CA TRP A 56 -11.70 15.03 -10.19
C TRP A 56 -12.56 15.53 -11.36
N LYS A 57 -13.60 14.75 -11.72
CA LYS A 57 -14.47 15.02 -12.88
C LYS A 57 -15.84 15.62 -12.52
N HIS A 58 -16.01 16.17 -11.33
CA HIS A 58 -17.30 16.72 -10.88
C HIS A 58 -17.26 18.25 -10.82
N PRO A 59 -17.52 18.96 -11.94
CA PRO A 59 -17.38 20.42 -12.00
C PRO A 59 -18.38 21.16 -11.10
N HIS A 60 -19.57 20.59 -10.90
CA HIS A 60 -20.61 21.19 -10.05
C HIS A 60 -20.45 20.90 -8.56
N LYS A 61 -19.41 20.14 -8.17
CA LYS A 61 -19.15 19.80 -6.78
C LYS A 61 -17.83 20.41 -6.35
N ARG A 62 -17.80 20.95 -5.13
CA ARG A 62 -16.56 21.42 -4.52
C ARG A 62 -15.57 20.26 -4.40
N LYS A 63 -14.36 20.45 -4.90
CA LYS A 63 -13.27 19.46 -4.76
C LYS A 63 -13.00 19.19 -3.27
N PRO A 64 -12.86 17.93 -2.84
CA PRO A 64 -12.62 17.61 -1.44
C PRO A 64 -11.25 18.13 -0.98
N ARG A 65 -11.15 18.50 0.29
CA ARG A 65 -9.86 18.79 0.94
C ARG A 65 -9.18 17.48 1.31
N ILE A 66 -7.95 17.30 0.84
CA ILE A 66 -7.09 16.18 1.23
C ILE A 66 -6.62 16.42 2.67
N LYS A 67 -6.83 15.44 3.56
CA LYS A 67 -6.40 15.50 4.97
C LYS A 67 -5.05 14.84 5.19
N VAL A 68 -4.85 13.66 4.60
CA VAL A 68 -3.66 12.84 4.75
C VAL A 68 -3.54 11.92 3.55
N ILE A 69 -2.31 11.58 3.17
CA ILE A 69 -2.01 10.58 2.15
C ILE A 69 -1.21 9.49 2.81
N PHE A 70 -1.61 8.25 2.60
CA PHE A 70 -0.88 7.08 3.07
C PHE A 70 -0.30 6.31 1.89
N ARG A 71 0.98 6.01 1.98
CA ARG A 71 1.62 5.00 1.15
C ARG A 71 1.44 3.65 1.81
N ILE A 72 0.87 2.71 1.07
CA ILE A 72 0.77 1.31 1.50
C ILE A 72 2.12 0.65 1.27
N ILE A 73 2.74 0.21 2.35
CA ILE A 73 3.95 -0.61 2.35
C ILE A 73 3.51 -2.06 2.27
N SER A 74 3.95 -2.74 1.23
CA SER A 74 3.79 -4.18 1.02
C SER A 74 5.15 -4.83 0.78
N PRO A 75 5.34 -6.11 1.14
CA PRO A 75 6.56 -6.82 0.91
C PRO A 75 6.67 -7.09 -0.59
N PRO A 76 7.87 -7.21 -1.15
CA PRO A 76 8.06 -7.48 -2.58
C PRO A 76 7.27 -8.71 -3.06
N SER A 77 7.14 -9.75 -2.21
CA SER A 77 6.41 -10.98 -2.52
C SER A 77 4.94 -10.75 -2.88
N PHE A 78 4.28 -9.77 -2.26
CA PHE A 78 2.87 -9.46 -2.55
C PHE A 78 2.68 -8.82 -3.93
N HIS A 79 3.74 -8.28 -4.51
CA HIS A 79 3.69 -7.69 -5.85
C HIS A 79 3.99 -8.70 -6.95
N ILE A 80 4.47 -9.91 -6.62
CA ILE A 80 4.82 -10.95 -7.61
C ILE A 80 3.64 -11.26 -8.55
N PRO A 81 2.41 -11.52 -8.07
CA PRO A 81 1.29 -11.83 -8.97
C PRO A 81 0.98 -10.69 -9.93
N TYR A 82 1.06 -9.44 -9.44
CA TYR A 82 0.86 -8.26 -10.27
C TYR A 82 1.95 -8.14 -11.34
N TYR A 83 3.23 -8.34 -10.99
CA TYR A 83 4.32 -8.27 -11.95
C TYR A 83 4.25 -9.39 -13.00
N GLN A 84 3.89 -10.61 -12.60
CA GLN A 84 3.66 -11.72 -13.52
C GLN A 84 2.56 -11.39 -14.52
N TYR A 85 1.39 -10.94 -14.05
CA TYR A 85 0.29 -10.53 -14.92
C TYR A 85 0.69 -9.38 -15.85
N ARG A 86 1.35 -8.35 -15.30
CA ARG A 86 1.82 -7.21 -16.08
C ARG A 86 2.82 -7.64 -17.16
N SER A 87 3.66 -8.63 -16.90
CA SER A 87 4.65 -9.11 -17.88
C SER A 87 4.01 -9.81 -19.08
N VAL A 88 2.89 -10.50 -18.87
CA VAL A 88 2.10 -11.15 -19.93
C VAL A 88 1.44 -10.09 -20.82
N LEU A 89 0.85 -9.06 -20.22
CA LEU A 89 0.13 -8.02 -20.97
C LEU A 89 1.04 -6.96 -21.59
N PHE A 90 2.19 -6.68 -20.97
CA PHE A 90 3.11 -5.62 -21.37
C PHE A 90 4.55 -6.12 -21.45
N PRO A 91 4.86 -7.07 -22.36
CA PRO A 91 6.18 -7.71 -22.44
C PRO A 91 7.31 -6.72 -22.74
N ALA A 92 7.03 -5.64 -23.49
CA ALA A 92 8.02 -4.59 -23.79
C ALA A 92 8.46 -3.77 -22.56
N LEU A 93 7.60 -3.66 -21.53
CA LEU A 93 7.91 -2.93 -20.29
C LEU A 93 8.63 -3.80 -19.25
N SER A 94 8.73 -5.11 -19.50
CA SER A 94 9.27 -6.08 -18.54
C SER A 94 10.81 -6.12 -18.50
N ARG A 95 11.49 -5.56 -19.52
CA ARG A 95 12.96 -5.56 -19.62
C ARG A 95 13.67 -4.64 -18.62
N PHE A 96 12.93 -3.79 -17.89
CA PHE A 96 13.51 -2.81 -16.96
C PHE A 96 13.44 -3.21 -15.47
N GLN A 97 12.88 -4.37 -15.11
CA GLN A 97 12.71 -4.74 -13.68
C GLN A 97 13.51 -5.96 -13.18
N ILE A 98 14.39 -6.57 -14.00
CA ILE A 98 15.22 -7.69 -13.53
C ILE A 98 16.49 -7.15 -12.84
N LYS A 99 16.30 -6.49 -11.69
CA LYS A 99 17.29 -6.37 -10.60
C LYS A 99 16.53 -6.26 -9.27
N LEU A 100 15.65 -7.22 -9.00
CA LEU A 100 15.35 -7.58 -7.62
C LEU A 100 16.40 -8.64 -7.26
N ASN A 101 17.48 -8.19 -6.61
CA ASN A 101 18.52 -9.07 -6.08
C ASN A 101 17.85 -10.17 -5.23
N MET A 102 18.09 -11.42 -5.60
CA MET A 102 18.07 -12.54 -4.67
C MET A 102 19.24 -12.40 -3.70
#